data_AF-A0A454WI27-F1
#
_entry.id   AF-A0A454WI27-F1
#
_cell.length_a   1.000
_cell.length_b   1.000
_cell.length_c   1.000
_cell.angle_alpha   90.00
_cell.angle_beta   90.00
_cell.angle_gamma   90.00
#
_symmetry.space_group_name_H-M   'P 1'
#
loop_
_entity.id
_entity.type
_entity.pdbx_description
1 polymer ?
#
loop_
_entity_poly.entity_id
_entity_poly.type
_entity_poly.pdbx_seq_one_letter_code
_entity_poly.pdbx_strand_id
1 'polypeptide(L)'
;MLRLSVQQLRALRELRATPDLNLTALAERLAVGLPTASRLCDRLEAAGLLERALHPRRRREVRLSLTSHGHKVLDDVAGRRAQALAAALAGMERADRAALSRGMRAFLAARESGSPLSGSGQEQDGPARSVRAAGAGGEAPDESRGTDE
;
A
#
# COMPACT_ATOMS: atom_id res chain seq x y z
N MET A 1 9.84 20.69 18.86
CA MET A 1 10.23 20.33 17.48
C MET A 1 9.87 18.86 17.26
N LEU A 2 8.89 18.56 16.42
CA LEU A 2 8.35 17.20 16.28
C LEU A 2 9.36 16.29 15.55
N ARG A 3 9.90 15.28 16.24
CA ARG A 3 10.76 14.26 15.64
C ARG A 3 9.89 13.11 15.13
N LEU A 4 9.83 12.93 13.82
CA LEU A 4 9.13 11.81 13.18
C LEU A 4 10.10 10.67 12.91
N SER A 5 9.69 9.44 13.23
CA SER A 5 10.40 8.24 12.77
C SER A 5 10.25 8.08 11.26
N VAL A 6 11.14 7.30 10.64
CA VAL A 6 11.08 6.99 9.20
C VAL A 6 9.73 6.36 8.83
N GLN A 7 9.19 5.50 9.68
CA GLN A 7 7.90 4.84 9.47
C GLN A 7 6.72 5.81 9.58
N GLN A 8 6.74 6.72 10.55
CA GLN A 8 5.73 7.79 10.67
C GLN A 8 5.75 8.71 9.45
N LEU A 9 6.95 9.12 9.02
CA LEU A 9 7.09 9.96 7.83
C LEU A 9 6.63 9.25 6.54
N ARG A 10 6.89 7.95 6.42
CA ARG A 10 6.36 7.14 5.32
C ARG A 10 4.83 7.08 5.34
N ALA A 11 4.22 6.77 6.48
CA ALA A 11 2.76 6.73 6.59
C ALA A 11 2.09 8.06 6.22
N LEU A 12 2.63 9.18 6.72
CA LEU A 12 2.10 10.51 6.37
C LEU A 12 2.24 10.81 4.86
N ARG A 13 3.33 10.36 4.22
CA ARG A 13 3.50 10.51 2.76
C ARG A 13 2.52 9.66 1.97
N GLU A 14 2.27 8.41 2.39
CA GLU A 14 1.27 7.55 1.75
C GLU A 14 -0.13 8.18 1.83
N LEU A 15 -0.50 8.73 3.00
CA LEU A 15 -1.78 9.40 3.20
C LEU A 15 -1.91 10.69 2.37
N ARG A 16 -0.80 11.42 2.16
CA ARG A 16 -0.78 12.59 1.27
C ARG A 16 -0.90 12.21 -0.20
N ALA A 17 -0.29 11.09 -0.59
CA ALA A 17 -0.28 10.63 -1.98
C ALA A 17 -1.61 9.97 -2.39
N THR A 18 -2.26 9.29 -1.45
CA THR A 18 -3.51 8.57 -1.68
C THR A 18 -4.56 9.05 -0.67
N PRO A 19 -5.43 9.99 -1.07
CA PRO A 19 -6.57 10.39 -0.26
C PRO A 19 -7.45 9.18 0.04
N ASP A 20 -8.16 9.25 1.16
CA ASP A 20 -9.21 8.29 1.53
C ASP A 20 -8.72 6.86 1.82
N LEU A 21 -7.44 6.66 2.12
CA LEU A 21 -6.92 5.36 2.54
C LEU A 21 -7.60 4.85 3.81
N ASN A 22 -7.90 3.55 3.85
CA ASN A 22 -8.27 2.85 5.07
C ASN A 22 -7.04 2.20 5.73
N LEU A 23 -7.22 1.67 6.94
CA LEU A 23 -6.12 1.08 7.71
C LEU A 23 -5.48 -0.13 7.03
N THR A 24 -6.27 -0.98 6.38
CA THR A 24 -5.79 -2.18 5.67
C THR A 24 -4.91 -1.79 4.49
N ALA A 25 -5.38 -0.88 3.64
CA ALA A 25 -4.62 -0.37 2.51
C ALA A 25 -3.34 0.34 2.96
N LEU A 26 -3.37 1.08 4.07
CA LEU A 26 -2.15 1.67 4.64
C LEU A 26 -1.15 0.60 5.10
N ALA A 27 -1.61 -0.46 5.76
CA ALA A 27 -0.76 -1.55 6.23
C ALA A 27 -0.05 -2.26 5.05
N GLU A 28 -0.79 -2.54 3.98
CA GLU A 28 -0.27 -3.12 2.73
C GLU A 28 0.80 -2.22 2.10
N ARG A 29 0.53 -0.92 1.95
CA ARG A 29 1.47 0.04 1.35
C ARG A 29 2.73 0.23 2.18
N LEU A 30 2.63 0.10 3.50
CA LEU A 30 3.76 0.15 4.41
C LEU A 30 4.50 -1.18 4.52
N ALA A 31 3.96 -2.27 3.94
CA ALA A 31 4.45 -3.64 4.10
C ALA A 31 4.60 -4.06 5.57
N VAL A 32 3.59 -3.73 6.39
CA VAL A 32 3.53 -4.07 7.82
C VAL A 32 2.21 -4.76 8.16
N GLY A 33 2.17 -5.51 9.27
CA GLY A 33 0.93 -6.07 9.77
C GLY A 33 -0.06 -5.00 10.28
N LEU A 34 -1.36 -5.29 10.18
CA LEU A 34 -2.46 -4.45 10.69
C LEU A 34 -2.26 -3.94 12.13
N PRO A 35 -1.82 -4.75 13.12
CA PRO A 35 -1.59 -4.25 14.48
C PRO A 35 -0.52 -3.16 14.55
N THR A 36 0.52 -3.28 13.72
CA THR A 36 1.62 -2.30 13.65
C THR A 36 1.14 -1.01 12.99
N ALA A 37 0.38 -1.12 11.90
CA ALA A 37 -0.23 0.04 11.23
C ALA A 37 -1.21 0.78 12.16
N SER A 38 -2.01 0.05 12.94
CA SER A 38 -2.94 0.63 13.91
C SER A 38 -2.19 1.47 14.94
N ARG A 39 -1.20 0.89 15.62
CA ARG A 39 -0.37 1.60 16.61
C ARG A 39 0.38 2.80 16.01
N LEU A 40 0.74 2.73 14.74
CA LEU A 40 1.34 3.86 14.03
C LEU A 40 0.32 4.99 13.87
N CYS A 41 -0.88 4.68 13.40
CA CYS A 41 -1.97 5.64 13.26
C CYS A 41 -2.38 6.24 14.61
N ASP A 42 -2.50 5.44 15.67
CA ASP A 42 -2.86 5.93 17.01
C ASP A 42 -1.87 6.99 17.50
N ARG A 43 -0.57 6.80 17.25
CA ARG A 43 0.46 7.78 17.60
C ARG A 43 0.41 9.03 16.72
N LEU A 44 0.08 8.90 15.45
CA LEU A 44 -0.06 10.03 14.53
C LEU A 44 -1.31 10.86 14.84
N GLU A 45 -2.40 10.20 15.24
CA GLU A 45 -3.64 10.80 15.71
C GLU A 45 -3.44 11.53 17.04
N ALA A 46 -2.78 10.89 18.02
CA ALA A 46 -2.41 11.53 19.29
C ALA A 46 -1.48 12.75 19.10
N ALA A 47 -0.67 12.76 18.05
CA ALA A 47 0.16 13.89 17.67
C ALA A 47 -0.59 14.96 16.84
N GLY A 48 -1.88 14.77 16.57
CA GLY A 48 -2.71 15.69 15.79
C GLY A 48 -2.35 15.77 14.32
N LEU A 49 -1.68 14.76 13.76
CA LEU A 49 -1.20 14.75 12.37
C LEU A 49 -2.16 14.03 11.40
N LEU A 50 -2.96 13.12 11.95
CA LEU A 50 -3.94 12.32 11.24
C LEU A 50 -5.26 12.38 12.00
N GLU A 51 -6.36 12.21 11.27
CA GLU A 51 -7.69 12.01 11.81
C GLU A 51 -8.34 10.77 11.18
N ARG A 52 -9.25 10.17 11.94
CA ARG A 52 -10.07 9.04 11.50
C ARG A 52 -11.52 9.49 11.35
N ALA A 53 -12.10 9.26 10.17
CA ALA A 53 -13.49 9.61 9.90
C ALA A 53 -14.24 8.43 9.28
N LEU A 54 -15.55 8.34 9.54
CA LEU A 54 -16.39 7.37 8.83
C LEU A 54 -16.46 7.74 7.35
N HIS A 55 -16.35 6.73 6.49
CA HIS A 55 -16.41 6.95 5.05
C HIS A 55 -17.86 7.35 4.65
N PRO A 56 -18.06 8.49 3.97
CA PRO A 56 -19.40 9.03 3.71
C PRO A 56 -20.28 8.12 2.84
N ARG A 57 -19.65 7.31 1.98
CA ARG A 57 -20.34 6.33 1.11
C ARG A 57 -20.33 4.91 1.64
N ARG A 58 -19.46 4.60 2.62
CA ARG A 58 -19.24 3.23 3.13
C ARG A 58 -19.21 3.28 4.65
N ARG A 59 -20.39 3.33 5.26
CA ARG A 59 -20.59 3.62 6.69
C ARG A 59 -19.88 2.64 7.65
N ARG A 60 -19.36 1.51 7.16
CA ARG A 60 -18.60 0.52 7.93
C ARG A 60 -17.09 0.67 7.79
N GLU A 61 -16.62 1.60 6.96
CA GLU A 61 -15.20 1.80 6.69
C GLU A 61 -14.70 3.09 7.34
N VAL A 62 -13.58 2.98 8.05
CA VAL A 62 -12.85 4.11 8.61
C VAL A 62 -11.83 4.58 7.59
N ARG A 63 -11.89 5.88 7.30
CA ARG A 63 -10.99 6.60 6.42
C ARG A 63 -9.96 7.35 7.24
N LEU A 64 -8.72 7.32 6.78
CA LEU A 64 -7.60 8.04 7.34
C LEU A 64 -7.33 9.28 6.49
N SER A 65 -7.30 10.45 7.11
CA SER A 65 -6.90 11.71 6.45
C SER A 65 -5.83 12.43 7.25
N LEU A 66 -4.99 13.20 6.56
CA LEU A 66 -4.08 14.12 7.23
C LEU A 66 -4.86 15.31 7.74
N THR A 67 -4.51 15.76 8.94
CA THR A 67 -4.99 17.06 9.43
C THR A 67 -4.24 18.18 8.71
N SER A 68 -4.75 19.41 8.83
CA SER A 68 -4.01 20.61 8.41
C SER A 68 -2.62 20.72 9.08
N HIS A 69 -2.51 20.24 10.33
CA HIS A 69 -1.22 20.19 11.02
C HIS A 69 -0.29 19.13 10.42
N GLY A 70 -0.80 17.94 10.09
CA GLY A 70 -0.05 16.90 9.40
C GLY A 70 0.54 17.34 8.07
N HIS A 71 -0.24 18.09 7.27
CA HIS A 71 0.24 18.70 6.03
C HIS A 71 1.39 19.67 6.27
N LYS A 72 1.24 20.62 7.20
CA LYS A 72 2.29 21.59 7.56
C LYS A 72 3.58 20.90 8.01
N VAL A 73 3.48 19.86 8.84
CA VAL A 73 4.64 19.10 9.31
C VAL A 73 5.39 18.43 8.14
N LEU A 74 4.68 17.87 7.16
CA LEU A 74 5.32 17.31 5.97
C LEU A 74 6.05 18.37 5.15
N ASP A 75 5.44 19.54 4.98
CA ASP A 75 6.04 20.66 4.24
C ASP A 75 7.27 21.21 4.98
N ASP A 76 7.22 21.35 6.30
CA ASP A 76 8.36 21.75 7.14
C ASP A 76 9.54 20.77 7.02
N VAL A 77 9.25 19.46 7.04
CA VAL A 77 10.28 18.43 6.87
C VAL A 77 10.90 18.52 5.47
N ALA A 78 10.10 18.74 4.43
CA ALA A 78 10.60 18.92 3.08
C ALA A 78 11.44 20.20 2.94
N GLY A 79 10.96 21.32 3.48
CA GLY A 79 11.63 22.62 3.47
C GLY A 79 13.00 22.56 4.16
N ARG A 80 13.08 21.96 5.36
CA ARG A 80 14.36 21.78 6.05
C ARG A 80 15.37 20.95 5.25
N ARG A 81 14.92 19.88 4.61
CA ARG A 81 15.79 19.05 3.74
C ARG A 81 16.27 19.84 2.52
N ALA A 82 15.38 20.59 1.89
CA ALA A 82 15.72 21.45 0.76
C ALA A 82 16.73 22.53 1.17
N GLN A 83 16.54 23.17 2.32
CA GLN A 83 17.44 24.20 2.84
C GLN A 83 18.84 23.62 3.17
N ALA A 84 18.90 22.46 3.81
CA ALA A 84 20.17 21.79 4.09
C ALA A 84 20.92 21.42 2.80
N LEU A 85 20.22 20.91 1.79
CA LEU A 85 20.80 20.61 0.49
C LEU A 85 21.25 21.89 -0.23
N ALA A 86 20.44 22.95 -0.21
CA ALA A 86 20.78 24.23 -0.83
C ALA A 86 22.05 24.84 -0.21
N ALA A 87 22.20 24.76 1.12
CA ALA A 87 23.40 25.22 1.81
C ALA A 87 24.64 24.41 1.40
N ALA A 88 24.53 23.09 1.30
CA ALA A 88 25.63 22.24 0.82
C ALA A 88 26.01 22.58 -0.63
N LEU A 89 25.02 22.73 -1.51
CA LEU A 89 25.23 23.10 -2.91
C LEU A 89 25.85 24.50 -3.05
N ALA A 90 25.48 25.45 -2.19
CA ALA A 90 26.02 26.80 -2.20
C ALA A 90 27.53 26.82 -1.91
N GLY A 91 28.02 25.91 -1.06
CA GLY A 91 29.43 25.75 -0.74
C GLY A 91 30.27 25.03 -1.81
N MET A 92 29.65 24.46 -2.85
CA MET A 92 30.37 23.79 -3.94
C MET A 92 30.87 24.79 -4.98
N GLU A 93 32.04 24.52 -5.57
CA GLU A 93 32.49 25.22 -6.78
C GLU A 93 31.47 25.05 -7.92
N ARG A 94 31.41 26.03 -8.82
CA ARG A 94 30.48 26.02 -9.95
C ARG A 94 30.68 24.80 -10.85
N ALA A 95 31.92 24.36 -11.07
CA ALA A 95 32.24 23.19 -11.89
C ALA A 95 31.69 21.89 -11.27
N ASP A 96 31.93 21.67 -9.97
CA ASP A 96 31.43 20.49 -9.25
C ASP A 96 29.91 20.45 -9.20
N ARG A 97 29.27 21.60 -8.96
CA ARG A 97 27.81 21.72 -8.94
C ARG A 97 27.21 21.36 -10.30
N ALA A 98 27.84 21.78 -11.39
CA ALA A 98 27.44 21.42 -12.74
C ALA A 98 27.64 19.92 -13.00
N ALA A 99 28.74 19.33 -12.54
CA ALA A 99 29.00 17.90 -12.65
C ALA A 99 27.98 17.06 -11.89
N LEU A 100 27.67 17.42 -10.64
CA LEU A 100 26.63 16.77 -9.84
C LEU A 100 25.26 16.83 -10.52
N SER A 101 24.89 18.01 -11.04
CA SER A 101 23.64 18.21 -11.77
C SER A 101 23.53 17.30 -13.00
N ARG A 102 24.63 17.14 -13.76
CA ARG A 102 24.69 16.20 -14.90
C ARG A 102 24.54 14.75 -14.43
N GLY A 103 25.28 14.34 -13.40
CA GLY A 103 25.21 12.97 -12.86
C GLY A 103 23.81 12.60 -12.34
N MET A 104 23.16 13.51 -11.60
CA MET A 104 21.79 13.29 -11.11
C MET A 104 20.77 13.14 -12.25
N ARG A 105 20.88 13.94 -13.32
CA ARG A 105 20.01 13.78 -14.50
C ARG A 105 20.18 12.42 -15.16
N ALA A 106 21.43 12.00 -15.38
CA ALA A 106 21.73 10.69 -15.97
C ALA A 106 21.19 9.54 -15.10
N PHE A 107 21.37 9.64 -13.78
CA PHE A 107 20.84 8.66 -12.82
C PHE A 107 19.31 8.55 -12.86
N LEU A 108 18.60 9.69 -12.90
CA LEU A 108 17.14 9.70 -12.99
C LEU A 108 16.65 9.09 -14.30
N ALA A 109 17.25 9.44 -15.44
CA ALA A 109 16.91 8.86 -16.74
C ALA A 109 17.10 7.32 -16.75
N ALA A 110 18.17 6.81 -16.14
CA ALA A 110 18.40 5.38 -16.04
C ALA A 110 17.34 4.65 -15.19
N ARG A 111 16.88 5.28 -14.09
CA ARG A 111 15.81 4.73 -13.24
C ARG A 111 14.47 4.63 -13.96
N GLU A 112 14.14 5.61 -14.79
CA GLU A 112 12.90 5.64 -15.57
C GLU A 112 12.95 4.62 -16.72
N SER A 113 14.13 4.42 -17.31
CA SER A 113 14.35 3.45 -18.39
C SER A 113 14.40 1.99 -17.90
N GLY A 114 14.63 1.78 -16.61
CA GLY A 114 14.82 0.47 -15.97
C GLY A 114 13.59 -0.06 -15.21
N SER A 115 12.36 0.25 -15.60
CA SER A 115 11.15 -0.31 -14.98
C SER A 115 10.56 -1.48 -15.80
N PRO A 116 11.00 -2.74 -15.60
CA PRO A 116 10.30 -3.92 -16.10
C PRO A 116 9.38 -4.48 -14.99
N LEU A 117 8.32 -3.77 -14.61
CA LEU A 117 7.26 -4.34 -13.77
C LEU A 117 5.89 -3.82 -14.19
N SER A 118 5.48 -4.21 -15.40
CA SER A 118 4.07 -4.28 -15.78
C SER A 118 3.88 -5.44 -16.77
N GLY A 119 4.20 -6.64 -16.31
CA GLY A 119 3.79 -7.89 -16.94
C GLY A 119 2.47 -8.32 -16.33
N SER A 120 1.38 -7.98 -17.01
CA SER A 120 0.05 -8.53 -16.82
C SER A 120 0.08 -10.06 -16.92
N GLY A 121 -0.38 -10.73 -15.87
CA GLY A 121 -0.72 -12.15 -15.85
C GLY A 121 -1.98 -12.36 -15.01
N GLN A 122 -3.08 -11.74 -15.43
CA GLN A 122 -4.42 -12.16 -15.04
C GLN A 122 -5.02 -12.99 -16.17
N GLU A 123 -5.03 -14.31 -15.99
CA GLU A 123 -6.07 -15.21 -16.50
C GLU A 123 -6.59 -15.95 -15.27
N GLN A 124 -7.63 -15.39 -14.63
CA GLN A 124 -9.04 -15.72 -14.81
C GLN A 124 -9.44 -16.99 -14.05
N ASP A 125 -10.00 -16.75 -12.87
CA ASP A 125 -10.79 -17.70 -12.10
C ASP A 125 -12.26 -17.60 -12.53
N GLY A 126 -12.83 -18.75 -12.94
CA GLY A 126 -14.25 -19.08 -12.84
C GLY A 126 -15.01 -19.36 -14.15
N PRO A 127 -16.09 -20.20 -14.15
CA PRO A 127 -16.65 -21.00 -13.07
C PRO A 127 -16.88 -22.50 -13.41
N ALA A 128 -17.31 -23.24 -12.38
CA ALA A 128 -17.65 -24.65 -12.29
C ALA A 128 -18.29 -25.32 -13.55
N ARG A 129 -17.77 -26.51 -13.88
CA ARG A 129 -18.53 -27.57 -14.56
C ARG A 129 -18.33 -28.89 -13.83
N SER A 130 -19.39 -29.30 -13.15
CA SER A 130 -19.60 -30.65 -12.64
C SER A 130 -19.50 -31.66 -13.80
N VAL A 131 -18.44 -32.47 -13.82
CA VAL A 131 -18.37 -33.65 -14.67
C VAL A 131 -18.67 -34.86 -13.79
N ARG A 132 -19.73 -35.55 -14.20
CA ARG A 132 -20.29 -36.79 -13.68
C ARG A 132 -19.20 -37.81 -13.30
N ALA A 133 -19.36 -38.39 -12.12
CA ALA A 133 -18.73 -39.64 -11.75
C ALA A 133 -19.24 -40.75 -12.69
N ALA A 134 -18.29 -41.43 -13.33
CA ALA A 134 -18.51 -42.67 -14.04
C ALA A 134 -18.67 -43.81 -13.03
N GLY A 135 -19.75 -44.57 -13.17
CA GLY A 135 -19.93 -45.84 -12.47
C GLY A 135 -19.18 -46.96 -13.18
N ALA A 136 -18.68 -47.91 -12.39
CA ALA A 136 -18.44 -49.29 -12.80
C ALA A 136 -18.35 -50.19 -11.55
N GLY A 137 -19.24 -51.19 -11.49
CA GLY A 137 -19.16 -52.42 -10.68
C GLY A 137 -19.44 -52.24 -9.19
N GLY A 138 -20.38 -52.92 -8.55
CA GLY A 138 -21.20 -54.07 -8.93
C GLY A 138 -21.36 -54.93 -7.69
N GLU A 139 -22.59 -55.10 -7.20
CA GLU A 139 -22.95 -56.24 -6.34
C GLU A 139 -24.48 -56.39 -6.33
N ALA A 140 -24.95 -57.57 -6.79
CA ALA A 140 -26.29 -58.12 -6.58
C ALA A 140 -26.42 -58.59 -5.11
N PRO A 141 -27.60 -58.93 -4.52
CA PRO A 141 -28.72 -59.72 -5.06
C PRO A 141 -30.09 -59.05 -4.72
N ASP A 142 -31.30 -59.58 -4.90
CA ASP A 142 -31.81 -60.95 -4.92
C ASP A 142 -33.20 -60.97 -5.58
N GLU A 143 -33.45 -61.99 -6.40
CA GLU A 143 -34.77 -62.30 -6.95
C GLU A 143 -35.52 -63.19 -5.97
N SER A 144 -36.76 -62.84 -5.61
CA SER A 144 -37.92 -63.75 -5.50
C SER A 144 -39.13 -62.93 -5.00
N ARG A 145 -40.09 -62.60 -5.86
CA ARG A 145 -41.32 -63.40 -6.13
C ARG A 145 -41.98 -63.94 -4.86
N GLY A 146 -43.16 -63.41 -4.56
CA GLY A 146 -44.03 -63.94 -3.51
C GLY A 146 -44.81 -65.18 -3.95
N THR A 147 -45.61 -65.67 -3.00
CA THR A 147 -46.94 -66.29 -3.17
C THR A 147 -47.58 -66.44 -1.80
N ASP A 148 -48.91 -66.24 -1.79
CA ASP A 148 -49.88 -66.67 -0.79
C ASP A 148 -49.63 -68.11 -0.30
N GLU A 149 -49.76 -68.36 1.01
CA GLU A 149 -50.84 -69.14 1.68
C GLU A 149 -50.55 -69.27 3.19
#